data_AF-F5T779-F1
#
_entry.id   AF-F5T779-F1
#
_cell.length_a   1.000
_cell.length_b   1.000
_cell.length_c   1.000
_cell.angle_alpha   90.00
_cell.angle_beta   90.00
_cell.angle_gamma   90.00
#
_symmetry.space_group_name_H-M   'P 1'
#
loop_
_entity.id
_entity.type
_entity.pdbx_description
1 polymer ?
#
loop_
_entity_poly.entity_id
_entity_poly.type
_entity_poly.pdbx_seq_one_letter_code
_entity_poly.pdbx_strand_id
1 'polypeptide(L)'
;MIHPEAYALIDINDDGYKDIVLLKDKVREETKLSPNVLAVILYKEETRITKESREEAKNKTENEKLPIKERSTMPLLEAEADGPYTFVVRRNKLTGEIAFLRNNRGGEDYSVFQFKKDEGLNQLYSIATKRDGMGVAKYYSFADEVEFQEYQRILLTIQNQFGEPYPVKSYNLDEAGLEEGLKDFSKEELSFYATQEFNN
;
A
#
# COMPACT_ATOMS: atom_id res chain seq x y z
N MET A 1 -5.72 21.08 -0.50
CA MET A 1 -4.92 20.11 0.28
C MET A 1 -5.93 19.20 0.96
N ILE A 2 -5.95 17.91 0.64
CA ILE A 2 -6.83 16.96 1.32
C ILE A 2 -6.05 16.38 2.48
N HIS A 3 -6.68 16.37 3.65
CA HIS A 3 -6.14 15.78 4.85
C HIS A 3 -6.80 14.42 5.09
N PRO A 4 -6.06 13.40 5.53
CA PRO A 4 -6.65 12.15 5.94
C PRO A 4 -7.58 12.37 7.13
N GLU A 5 -8.75 11.73 7.09
CA GLU A 5 -9.78 11.85 8.12
C GLU A 5 -9.81 10.61 9.04
N ALA A 6 -9.19 9.52 8.60
CA ALA A 6 -9.11 8.26 9.30
C ALA A 6 -7.82 7.51 8.95
N TYR A 7 -7.50 6.50 9.74
CA TYR A 7 -6.35 5.63 9.54
C TYR A 7 -6.68 4.17 9.86
N ALA A 8 -5.83 3.26 9.39
CA ALA A 8 -5.81 1.87 9.81
C ALA A 8 -4.37 1.40 10.01
N LEU A 9 -4.20 0.38 10.85
CA LEU A 9 -2.93 -0.25 11.18
C LEU A 9 -2.94 -1.70 10.67
N ILE A 10 -2.03 -2.01 9.75
CA ILE A 10 -2.01 -3.29 9.04
C ILE A 10 -0.55 -3.70 8.85
N ASP A 11 -0.21 -4.96 9.11
CA ASP A 11 1.10 -5.51 8.73
C ASP A 11 1.04 -5.94 7.26
N ILE A 12 1.52 -5.09 6.35
CA ILE A 12 1.38 -5.29 4.90
C ILE A 12 2.50 -6.18 4.35
N ASN A 13 3.68 -6.09 4.96
CA ASN A 13 4.88 -6.80 4.52
C ASN A 13 5.21 -8.06 5.33
N ASP A 14 4.38 -8.40 6.31
CA ASP A 14 4.53 -9.55 7.23
C ASP A 14 5.87 -9.50 7.97
N ASP A 15 6.27 -8.31 8.44
CA ASP A 15 7.50 -8.09 9.20
C ASP A 15 7.27 -7.99 10.73
N GLY A 16 6.01 -8.06 11.16
CA GLY A 16 5.59 -7.98 12.55
C GLY A 16 5.25 -6.56 13.01
N TYR A 17 5.56 -5.52 12.22
CA TYR A 17 5.22 -4.13 12.50
C TYR A 17 3.95 -3.71 11.75
N LYS A 18 3.13 -2.86 12.39
CA LYS A 18 1.94 -2.29 11.77
C LYS A 18 2.32 -1.09 10.92
N ASP A 19 2.06 -1.19 9.63
CA ASP A 19 2.09 -0.09 8.67
C ASP A 19 0.84 0.78 8.78
N ILE A 20 0.93 2.02 8.28
CA ILE A 20 -0.15 3.00 8.37
C ILE A 20 -0.85 3.12 7.01
N VAL A 21 -2.17 2.94 7.01
CA VAL A 21 -3.03 3.24 5.85
C VAL A 21 -3.86 4.47 6.17
N LEU A 22 -3.65 5.55 5.44
CA LEU A 22 -4.40 6.80 5.56
C LEU A 22 -5.64 6.75 4.66
N LEU A 23 -6.78 7.15 5.20
CA LEU A 23 -8.10 7.02 4.57
C LEU A 23 -8.75 8.39 4.31
N LYS A 24 -9.50 8.48 3.21
CA LYS A 24 -10.11 9.74 2.76
C LYS A 24 -11.24 10.22 3.66
N ASP A 25 -12.10 9.30 4.09
CA ASP A 25 -13.34 9.63 4.78
C ASP A 25 -13.26 9.19 6.25
N LYS A 26 -13.95 9.93 7.13
CA LYS A 26 -14.19 9.50 8.52
C LYS A 26 -14.89 8.13 8.56
N VAL A 27 -14.53 7.36 9.58
CA VAL A 27 -15.23 6.15 9.98
C VAL A 27 -16.59 6.55 10.55
N ARG A 28 -17.65 6.00 9.98
CA ARG A 28 -19.03 6.11 10.48
C ARG A 28 -19.45 4.74 11.05
N GLU A 29 -20.53 4.70 11.83
CA GLU A 29 -21.02 3.48 12.49
C GLU A 29 -21.23 2.30 11.52
N GLU A 30 -21.52 2.58 10.26
CA GLU A 30 -21.45 1.61 9.16
C GLU A 30 -20.01 1.54 8.64
N THR A 31 -19.24 0.57 9.14
CA THR A 31 -17.90 0.25 8.64
C THR A 31 -17.98 -0.05 7.15
N LYS A 32 -17.43 0.83 6.30
CA LYS A 32 -17.23 0.51 4.89
C LYS A 32 -16.23 -0.65 4.84
N LEU A 33 -16.64 -1.80 4.32
CA LEU A 33 -15.75 -2.94 4.04
C LEU A 33 -14.59 -2.56 3.10
N SER A 34 -14.66 -1.42 2.41
CA SER A 34 -13.66 -0.95 1.46
C SER A 34 -13.47 0.57 1.55
N PRO A 35 -12.77 1.07 2.59
CA PRO A 35 -12.50 2.48 2.70
C PRO A 35 -11.55 2.93 1.58
N ASN A 36 -11.72 4.17 1.11
CA ASN A 36 -10.86 4.73 0.07
C ASN A 36 -9.53 5.17 0.67
N VAL A 37 -8.44 4.60 0.17
CA VAL A 37 -7.07 4.83 0.61
C VAL A 37 -6.53 6.11 -0.03
N LEU A 38 -5.97 6.99 0.80
CA LEU A 38 -5.22 8.15 0.36
C LEU A 38 -3.73 7.86 0.28
N ALA A 39 -3.18 7.19 1.28
CA ALA A 39 -1.78 6.82 1.28
C ALA A 39 -1.54 5.55 2.08
N VAL A 40 -0.48 4.83 1.72
CA VAL A 40 0.04 3.68 2.47
C VAL A 40 1.47 4.04 2.85
N ILE A 41 1.79 4.02 4.13
CA ILE A 41 3.12 4.31 4.68
C ILE A 41 3.63 3.00 5.26
N LEU A 42 4.64 2.42 4.60
CA LEU A 42 5.26 1.20 5.08
C LEU A 42 6.43 1.51 5.99
N TYR A 43 6.57 0.70 7.02
CA TYR A 43 7.83 0.50 7.70
C TYR A 43 8.77 -0.32 6.84
N LYS A 44 10.02 0.11 6.77
CA LYS A 44 11.08 -0.68 6.17
C LYS A 44 12.38 -0.50 6.93
N GLU A 45 12.93 -1.62 7.37
CA GLU A 45 14.32 -1.67 7.81
C GLU A 45 15.22 -1.70 6.56
N GLU A 46 15.82 -0.55 6.21
CA GLU A 46 16.79 -0.44 5.13
C GLU A 46 18.21 -0.69 5.67
N THR A 47 18.93 -1.66 5.12
CA THR A 47 20.37 -1.75 5.35
C THR A 47 21.06 -0.77 4.40
N ARG A 48 21.37 0.43 4.89
CA ARG A 48 22.13 1.41 4.11
C ARG A 48 23.61 1.32 4.45
N ILE A 49 24.40 1.02 3.42
CA ILE A 49 25.85 1.16 3.49
C ILE A 49 26.21 2.51 2.85
N THR A 50 26.11 3.59 3.62
CA THR A 50 26.57 4.94 3.25
C THR A 50 28.06 4.94 2.90
N LYS A 51 28.53 5.91 2.08
CA LYS A 51 29.98 6.02 1.78
C LYS A 51 30.82 6.24 3.04
N GLU A 52 30.30 7.01 3.99
CA GLU A 52 30.93 7.22 5.31
C GLU A 52 31.00 5.93 6.11
N SER A 53 29.92 5.12 6.15
CA SER A 53 29.98 3.81 6.80
C SER A 53 30.88 2.79 6.08
N ARG A 54 31.08 2.91 4.76
CA ARG A 54 32.13 2.15 4.04
C ARG A 54 33.54 2.58 4.43
N GLU A 55 33.76 3.86 4.71
CA GLU A 55 35.05 4.38 5.17
C GLU A 55 35.32 4.05 6.63
N GLU A 56 34.31 4.12 7.51
CA GLU A 56 34.41 3.66 8.89
C GLU A 56 34.59 2.13 8.99
N ALA A 57 33.93 1.36 8.12
CA ALA A 57 34.05 -0.10 8.07
C ALA A 57 35.44 -0.57 7.59
N LYS A 58 36.23 0.27 6.90
CA LYS A 58 37.62 -0.06 6.55
C LYS A 58 38.53 -0.16 7.78
N ASN A 59 38.17 0.51 8.88
CA ASN A 59 38.95 0.57 10.12
C ASN A 59 38.41 -0.36 11.23
N LYS A 60 37.33 -1.10 10.97
CA LYS A 60 36.68 -2.03 11.91
C LYS A 60 37.07 -3.49 11.58
N THR A 61 37.27 -4.30 12.62
CA THR A 61 37.58 -5.75 12.45
C THR A 61 36.39 -6.50 11.83
N GLU A 62 36.60 -7.69 11.24
CA GLU A 62 35.51 -8.45 10.54
C GLU A 62 34.27 -8.69 11.42
N ASN A 63 34.44 -8.77 12.75
CA ASN A 63 33.34 -8.93 13.71
C ASN A 63 32.59 -7.62 14.03
N GLU A 64 33.11 -6.46 13.62
CA GLU A 64 32.56 -5.12 13.91
C GLU A 64 31.90 -4.48 12.68
N LYS A 65 31.95 -5.15 11.51
CA LYS A 65 31.27 -4.73 10.28
C LYS A 65 29.80 -5.13 10.30
N LEU A 66 29.05 -4.64 11.29
CA LEU A 66 27.59 -4.74 11.24
C LEU A 66 27.06 -3.66 10.29
N PRO A 67 26.23 -4.00 9.31
CA PRO A 67 25.64 -3.01 8.44
C PRO A 67 24.76 -2.07 9.27
N ILE A 68 24.90 -0.76 9.05
CA ILE A 68 24.02 0.22 9.68
C ILE A 68 22.63 0.01 9.09
N LYS A 69 21.69 -0.37 9.94
CA LYS A 69 20.29 -0.51 9.58
C LYS A 69 19.63 0.85 9.79
N GLU A 70 19.31 1.55 8.71
CA GLU A 70 18.48 2.76 8.73
C GLU A 70 17.02 2.35 8.60
N ARG A 71 16.12 3.01 9.33
CA ARG A 71 14.68 2.73 9.28
C ARG A 71 14.00 3.81 8.44
N SER A 72 13.11 3.42 7.54
CA SER A 72 12.42 4.32 6.61
C SER A 72 10.91 4.14 6.69
N THR A 73 10.18 5.25 6.71
CA THR A 73 8.71 5.30 6.62
C THR A 73 8.31 6.11 5.40
N MET A 74 8.73 5.64 4.23
CA MET A 74 8.35 6.29 2.97
C MET A 74 6.94 5.84 2.56
N PRO A 75 6.13 6.75 1.98
CA PRO A 75 4.88 6.38 1.35
C PRO A 75 5.13 5.33 0.26
N LEU A 76 4.46 4.19 0.38
CA LEU A 76 4.47 3.11 -0.60
C LEU A 76 3.58 3.44 -1.80
N LEU A 77 2.45 4.06 -1.52
CA LEU A 77 1.42 4.40 -2.49
C LEU A 77 0.75 5.68 -2.03
N GLU A 78 0.63 6.64 -2.94
CA GLU A 78 -0.15 7.86 -2.74
C GLU A 78 -1.21 7.93 -3.83
N ALA A 79 -2.47 8.03 -3.42
CA ALA A 79 -3.60 8.22 -4.30
C ALA A 79 -3.83 9.71 -4.53
N GLU A 80 -4.20 10.08 -5.76
CA GLU A 80 -4.68 11.42 -6.05
C GLU A 80 -5.99 11.65 -5.29
N ALA A 81 -5.94 12.52 -4.29
CA ALA A 81 -7.00 12.65 -3.31
C ALA A 81 -8.36 13.07 -3.92
N ASP A 82 -8.39 13.73 -5.08
CA ASP A 82 -9.59 14.04 -5.87
C ASP A 82 -9.53 13.52 -7.32
N GLY A 83 -8.67 12.53 -7.57
CA GLY A 83 -8.57 11.89 -8.88
C GLY A 83 -9.83 11.10 -9.25
N PRO A 84 -9.98 10.70 -10.52
CA PRO A 84 -11.11 9.88 -10.98
C PRO A 84 -11.04 8.43 -10.46
N TYR A 85 -9.98 8.09 -9.72
CA TYR A 85 -9.67 6.77 -9.22
C TYR A 85 -9.99 6.62 -7.73
N THR A 86 -10.54 5.47 -7.37
CA THR A 86 -10.62 4.98 -6.00
C THR A 86 -9.53 3.94 -5.77
N PHE A 87 -8.92 3.97 -4.60
CA PHE A 87 -7.98 2.97 -4.15
C PHE A 87 -8.55 2.27 -2.93
N VAL A 88 -8.55 0.94 -2.93
CA VAL A 88 -9.15 0.15 -1.87
C VAL A 88 -8.28 -1.06 -1.54
N VAL A 89 -8.31 -1.46 -0.27
CA VAL A 89 -7.61 -2.66 0.19
C VAL A 89 -8.44 -3.90 -0.16
N ARG A 90 -7.78 -4.93 -0.69
CA ARG A 90 -8.36 -6.19 -1.14
C ARG A 90 -7.56 -7.36 -0.59
N ARG A 91 -8.24 -8.50 -0.46
CA ARG A 91 -7.61 -9.77 -0.19
C ARG A 91 -7.42 -10.52 -1.50
N ASN A 92 -6.21 -10.99 -1.75
CA ASN A 92 -5.97 -11.99 -2.78
C ASN A 92 -6.59 -13.32 -2.33
N LYS A 93 -7.62 -13.81 -3.03
CA LYS A 93 -8.32 -15.04 -2.62
C LYS A 93 -7.46 -16.31 -2.66
N LEU A 94 -6.39 -16.32 -3.45
CA LEU A 94 -5.55 -17.49 -3.60
C LEU A 94 -4.51 -17.59 -2.48
N THR A 95 -3.93 -16.46 -2.07
CA THR A 95 -2.83 -16.42 -1.10
C THR A 95 -3.24 -15.87 0.28
N GLY A 96 -4.38 -15.18 0.37
CA GLY A 96 -4.82 -14.45 1.57
C GLY A 96 -4.13 -13.10 1.78
N GLU A 97 -3.09 -12.80 1.00
CA GLU A 97 -2.28 -11.59 1.10
C GLU A 97 -3.06 -10.31 0.74
N ILE A 98 -2.54 -9.18 1.23
CA ILE A 98 -3.08 -7.85 0.96
C ILE A 98 -2.72 -7.43 -0.47
N ALA A 99 -3.70 -6.84 -1.16
CA ALA A 99 -3.52 -6.17 -2.43
C ALA A 99 -4.24 -4.81 -2.42
N PHE A 100 -3.77 -3.88 -3.24
CA PHE A 100 -4.38 -2.57 -3.44
C PHE A 100 -4.99 -2.54 -4.83
N LEU A 101 -6.31 -2.36 -4.89
CA LEU A 101 -7.03 -2.22 -6.14
C LEU A 101 -7.28 -0.74 -6.40
N ARG A 102 -6.74 -0.23 -7.50
CA ARG A 102 -7.11 1.04 -8.09
C ARG A 102 -8.16 0.80 -9.17
N ASN A 103 -9.26 1.53 -9.13
CA ASN A 103 -10.26 1.51 -10.19
C ASN A 103 -10.82 2.91 -10.44
N ASN A 104 -11.17 3.23 -11.68
CA ASN A 104 -11.88 4.49 -11.94
C ASN A 104 -13.37 4.36 -11.58
N ARG A 105 -14.04 5.51 -11.35
CA ARG A 105 -15.49 5.56 -11.08
C ARG A 105 -16.37 4.98 -12.20
N GLY A 106 -15.80 4.73 -13.39
CA GLY A 106 -16.48 4.10 -14.53
C GLY A 106 -16.29 2.57 -14.65
N GLY A 107 -15.41 1.95 -13.85
CA GLY A 107 -15.13 0.51 -13.91
C GLY A 107 -14.44 0.03 -15.19
N GLU A 108 -13.79 0.93 -15.94
CA GLU A 108 -13.13 0.63 -17.21
C GLU A 108 -11.60 0.56 -17.09
N ASP A 109 -11.06 1.05 -15.97
CA ASP A 109 -9.63 1.00 -15.67
C ASP A 109 -9.41 0.32 -14.33
N TYR A 110 -8.54 -0.68 -14.29
CA TYR A 110 -8.14 -1.37 -13.07
C TYR A 110 -6.63 -1.45 -12.97
N SER A 111 -6.12 -1.36 -11.76
CA SER A 111 -4.73 -1.73 -11.47
C SER A 111 -4.65 -2.41 -10.11
N VAL A 112 -3.93 -3.53 -10.05
CA VAL A 112 -3.72 -4.29 -8.82
C VAL A 112 -2.26 -4.16 -8.44
N PHE A 113 -2.01 -3.70 -7.22
CA PHE A 113 -0.68 -3.61 -6.64
C PHE A 113 -0.58 -4.57 -5.46
N GLN A 114 0.56 -5.26 -5.34
CA GLN A 114 0.84 -6.16 -4.22
C GLN A 114 2.26 -5.93 -3.75
N PHE A 115 2.45 -5.84 -2.43
CA PHE A 115 3.77 -5.75 -1.84
C PHE A 115 4.37 -7.14 -1.67
N LYS A 116 5.67 -7.26 -1.96
CA LYS A 116 6.48 -8.43 -1.61
C LYS A 116 7.77 -7.97 -0.97
N LYS A 117 8.19 -8.62 0.11
CA LYS A 117 9.35 -8.26 0.93
C LYS A 117 10.63 -7.97 0.13
N ASP A 118 10.94 -8.82 -0.84
CA ASP A 118 12.18 -8.71 -1.62
C ASP A 118 12.04 -7.93 -2.93
N GLU A 119 10.82 -7.74 -3.43
CA GLU A 119 10.54 -7.13 -4.74
C GLU A 119 9.95 -5.71 -4.62
N GLY A 120 9.46 -5.32 -3.44
CA GLY A 120 8.75 -4.07 -3.22
C GLY A 120 7.29 -4.10 -3.70
N LEU A 121 6.75 -2.94 -4.04
CA LEU A 121 5.39 -2.83 -4.59
C LEU A 121 5.40 -3.21 -6.08
N ASN A 122 4.75 -4.32 -6.39
CA ASN A 122 4.59 -4.78 -7.76
C ASN A 122 3.19 -4.47 -8.29
N GLN A 123 3.12 -4.01 -9.54
CA GLN A 123 1.86 -3.92 -10.26
C GLN A 123 1.59 -5.25 -10.99
N LEU A 124 0.66 -6.05 -10.48
CA LEU A 124 0.35 -7.39 -11.02
C LEU A 124 -0.51 -7.32 -12.28
N TYR A 125 -1.46 -6.40 -12.27
CA TYR A 125 -2.37 -6.18 -13.38
C TYR A 125 -2.55 -4.68 -13.59
N SER A 126 -2.62 -4.29 -14.85
CA SER A 126 -3.10 -2.97 -15.25
C SER A 126 -3.91 -3.16 -16.51
N ILE A 127 -5.17 -2.75 -16.49
CA ILE A 127 -6.01 -2.72 -17.68
C ILE A 127 -6.70 -1.38 -17.76
N ALA A 128 -6.87 -0.90 -18.98
CA ALA A 128 -7.52 0.38 -19.24
C ALA A 128 -8.30 0.33 -20.55
N THR A 129 -9.36 1.12 -20.63
CA THR A 129 -10.10 1.34 -21.87
C THR A 129 -9.93 2.80 -22.30
N LYS A 130 -9.47 3.01 -23.53
CA LYS A 130 -9.36 4.34 -24.13
C LYS A 130 -10.26 4.41 -25.35
N ARG A 131 -10.77 5.59 -25.68
CA ARG A 131 -11.52 5.80 -26.92
C ARG A 131 -10.64 6.54 -27.93
N ASP A 132 -10.65 6.10 -29.17
CA ASP A 132 -9.99 6.81 -30.26
C ASP A 132 -10.78 8.06 -30.70
N GLY A 133 -10.28 8.78 -31.69
CA GLY A 133 -10.92 10.00 -32.21
C GLY A 133 -12.31 9.78 -32.85
N MET A 134 -12.71 8.52 -33.08
CA MET A 134 -14.03 8.14 -33.59
C MET A 134 -14.93 7.57 -32.48
N GLY A 135 -14.44 7.52 -31.23
CA GLY A 135 -15.17 6.98 -30.08
C GLY A 135 -15.09 5.46 -29.92
N VAL A 136 -14.28 4.78 -30.75
CA VAL A 136 -14.10 3.33 -30.70
C VAL A 136 -13.21 2.98 -29.52
N ALA A 137 -13.65 1.99 -28.72
CA ALA A 137 -12.90 1.53 -27.57
C ALA A 137 -11.67 0.73 -28.00
N LYS A 138 -10.54 1.05 -27.37
CA LYS A 138 -9.27 0.34 -27.43
C LYS A 138 -8.90 -0.13 -26.04
N TYR A 139 -8.47 -1.38 -25.95
CA TYR A 139 -8.20 -2.04 -24.67
C TYR A 139 -6.71 -2.18 -24.49
N TYR A 140 -6.25 -1.95 -23.27
CA TYR A 140 -4.84 -2.01 -22.94
C TYR A 140 -4.62 -2.94 -21.76
N SER A 141 -3.53 -3.70 -21.80
CA SER A 141 -2.92 -4.32 -20.63
C SER A 141 -1.55 -3.70 -20.42
N PHE A 142 -1.35 -3.06 -19.26
CA PHE A 142 -0.21 -2.18 -19.02
C PHE A 142 -0.10 -1.12 -20.13
N ALA A 143 0.99 -1.15 -20.90
CA ALA A 143 1.23 -0.23 -22.02
C ALA A 143 0.79 -0.80 -23.37
N ASP A 144 0.47 -2.09 -23.46
CA ASP A 144 0.24 -2.79 -24.72
C ASP A 144 -1.25 -2.81 -25.08
N GLU A 145 -1.58 -2.50 -26.33
CA GLU A 145 -2.94 -2.67 -26.87
C GLU A 145 -3.23 -4.18 -27.00
N VAL A 146 -4.37 -4.62 -26.49
CA VAL A 146 -4.79 -6.02 -26.48
C VAL A 146 -6.18 -6.19 -27.08
N GLU A 147 -6.46 -7.39 -27.59
CA GLU A 147 -7.79 -7.76 -28.04
C GLU A 147 -8.81 -7.75 -26.90
N PHE A 148 -10.07 -7.44 -27.21
CA PHE A 148 -11.16 -7.39 -26.22
C PHE A 148 -11.28 -8.67 -25.39
N GLN A 149 -11.08 -9.84 -26.01
CA GLN A 149 -11.16 -11.14 -25.34
C GLN A 149 -10.09 -11.28 -24.23
N GLU A 150 -8.88 -10.80 -24.50
CA GLU A 150 -7.79 -10.82 -23.53
C GLU A 150 -8.04 -9.84 -22.38
N TYR A 151 -8.50 -8.63 -22.70
CA TYR A 151 -8.93 -7.65 -21.71
C TYR A 151 -9.99 -8.22 -20.77
N GLN A 152 -11.03 -8.87 -21.31
CA GLN A 152 -12.09 -9.48 -20.50
C GLN A 152 -11.57 -10.62 -19.62
N ARG A 153 -10.65 -11.44 -20.15
CA ARG A 153 -10.00 -12.50 -19.36
C ARG A 153 -9.25 -11.93 -18.15
N ILE A 154 -8.50 -10.85 -18.35
CA ILE A 154 -7.76 -10.19 -17.26
C ILE A 154 -8.73 -9.52 -16.29
N LEU A 155 -9.75 -8.82 -16.77
CA LEU A 155 -10.78 -8.18 -15.93
C LEU A 155 -11.46 -9.21 -15.01
N LEU A 156 -11.88 -10.34 -15.57
CA LEU A 156 -12.47 -11.45 -14.80
C LEU A 156 -11.49 -12.02 -13.77
N THR A 157 -10.21 -12.12 -14.13
CA THR A 157 -9.16 -12.55 -13.19
C THR A 157 -9.06 -11.58 -12.01
N ILE A 158 -9.00 -10.27 -12.30
CA ILE A 158 -8.96 -9.23 -11.26
C ILE A 158 -10.19 -9.32 -10.35
N GLN A 159 -11.39 -9.39 -10.91
CA GLN A 159 -12.64 -9.44 -10.16
C GLN A 159 -12.77 -10.72 -9.32
N ASN A 160 -12.35 -11.87 -9.86
CA ASN A 160 -12.45 -13.14 -9.16
C ASN A 160 -11.43 -13.24 -8.01
N GLN A 161 -10.18 -12.86 -8.28
CA GLN A 161 -9.07 -13.02 -7.34
C GLN A 161 -8.95 -11.87 -6.33
N PHE A 162 -9.29 -10.64 -6.72
CA PHE A 162 -9.13 -9.43 -5.90
C PHE A 162 -10.45 -8.68 -5.69
N GLY A 163 -11.59 -9.32 -5.92
CA GLY A 163 -12.91 -8.74 -5.65
C GLY A 163 -13.28 -8.73 -4.16
N GLU A 164 -12.61 -9.52 -3.32
CA GLU A 164 -12.91 -9.61 -1.89
C GLU A 164 -12.30 -8.43 -1.12
N PRO A 165 -13.12 -7.67 -0.37
CA PRO A 165 -12.61 -6.64 0.52
C PRO A 165 -11.69 -7.23 1.60
N TYR A 166 -10.59 -6.56 1.89
CA TYR A 166 -9.80 -6.89 3.07
C TYR A 166 -10.50 -6.28 4.31
N PRO A 167 -10.66 -7.04 5.42
CA PRO A 167 -11.28 -6.52 6.63
C PRO A 167 -10.34 -5.52 7.32
N VAL A 168 -10.45 -4.24 6.93
CA VAL A 168 -9.69 -3.14 7.53
C VAL A 168 -10.45 -2.63 8.74
N LYS A 169 -9.87 -2.76 9.93
CA LYS A 169 -10.32 -2.04 11.12
C LYS A 169 -9.70 -0.64 11.07
N SER A 170 -10.54 0.38 10.97
CA SER A 170 -10.14 1.77 10.81
C SER A 170 -10.64 2.64 11.96
N TYR A 171 -9.94 3.74 12.22
CA TYR A 171 -10.24 4.68 13.29
C TYR A 171 -10.19 6.11 12.75
N ASN A 172 -10.98 7.02 13.33
CA ASN A 172 -10.91 8.43 12.97
C ASN A 172 -9.54 9.02 13.36
N LEU A 173 -9.06 9.97 12.57
CA LEU A 173 -7.82 10.69 12.88
C LEU A 173 -8.13 11.88 13.81
N ASP A 174 -8.69 11.57 14.97
CA ASP A 174 -8.96 12.49 16.08
C ASP A 174 -8.49 11.86 17.40
N GLU A 175 -8.56 12.61 18.51
CA GLU A 175 -8.05 12.17 19.81
C GLU A 175 -8.65 10.82 20.26
N ALA A 176 -9.98 10.68 20.15
CA ALA A 176 -10.67 9.45 20.52
C ALA A 176 -10.28 8.27 19.60
N GLY A 177 -10.16 8.49 18.29
CA GLY A 177 -9.75 7.45 17.35
C GLY A 177 -8.27 7.05 17.49
N LEU A 178 -7.40 7.95 17.95
CA LEU A 178 -6.01 7.61 18.30
C LEU A 178 -5.96 6.77 19.59
N GLU A 179 -6.69 7.16 20.63
CA GLU A 179 -6.75 6.39 21.88
C GLU A 179 -7.30 4.96 21.63
N GLU A 180 -8.44 4.87 20.95
CA GLU A 180 -9.09 3.58 20.66
C GLU A 180 -8.31 2.72 19.66
N GLY A 181 -7.65 3.34 18.67
CA GLY A 181 -6.93 2.61 17.64
C GLY A 181 -5.55 2.11 18.05
N LEU A 182 -4.93 2.73 19.06
CA LEU A 182 -3.61 2.34 19.55
C LEU A 182 -3.66 1.45 20.79
N LYS A 183 -4.79 1.37 21.50
CA LYS A 183 -4.88 0.63 22.78
C LYS A 183 -4.53 -0.86 22.69
N ASP A 184 -4.75 -1.48 21.52
CA ASP A 184 -4.59 -2.92 21.30
C ASP A 184 -3.17 -3.27 20.82
N PHE A 185 -2.28 -2.28 20.63
CA PHE A 185 -0.94 -2.47 20.09
C PHE A 185 0.13 -2.03 21.08
N SER A 186 1.17 -2.85 21.23
CA SER A 186 2.38 -2.49 21.96
C SER A 186 3.24 -1.50 21.15
N LYS A 187 4.21 -0.86 21.81
CA LYS A 187 5.15 0.04 21.10
C LYS A 187 5.98 -0.72 20.08
N GLU A 188 6.31 -1.96 20.39
CA GLU A 188 7.11 -2.86 19.57
C GLU A 188 6.37 -3.31 18.31
N GLU A 189 5.03 -3.28 18.31
CA GLU A 189 4.23 -3.59 17.12
C GLU A 189 3.99 -2.37 16.22
N LEU A 190 4.28 -1.16 16.70
CA LEU A 190 3.95 0.08 15.99
C LEU A 190 5.17 0.60 15.23
N SER A 191 5.10 0.57 13.90
CA SER A 191 6.16 1.00 12.99
C SER A 191 6.78 2.35 13.30
N PHE A 192 5.97 3.32 13.70
CA PHE A 192 6.40 4.70 13.95
C PHE A 192 7.16 4.87 15.28
N TYR A 193 7.04 3.93 16.23
CA TYR A 193 7.91 3.89 17.40
C TYR A 193 9.23 3.21 17.08
N ALA A 194 9.20 2.16 16.25
CA ALA A 194 10.42 1.52 15.78
C ALA A 194 11.34 2.52 15.05
N THR A 195 10.83 3.51 14.32
CA THR A 195 11.73 4.52 13.71
C THR A 195 12.46 5.43 14.69
N GLN A 196 12.04 5.52 15.96
CA GLN A 196 12.61 6.45 16.95
C GLN A 196 13.66 5.82 17.88
N GLU A 197 13.78 4.50 17.93
CA GLU A 197 14.53 3.79 18.99
C GLU A 197 16.07 3.89 18.93
N PHE A 198 16.68 4.56 17.95
CA PHE A 198 18.16 4.66 17.85
C PHE A 198 18.73 6.09 17.81
N ASN A 199 17.92 7.11 18.10
CA ASN A 199 18.41 8.50 18.21
C ASN A 199 18.83 8.90 19.65
N ASN A 200 19.00 7.94 20.57
CA ASN A 200 19.52 8.18 21.93
C ASN A 200 20.92 7.59 22.11
#